data_AF-A0A7J3GWM7-F1
#
_entry.id   AF-A0A7J3GWM7-F1
#
_cell.length_a   1.000
_cell.length_b   1.000
_cell.length_c   1.000
_cell.angle_alpha   90.00
_cell.angle_beta   90.00
_cell.angle_gamma   90.00
#
_symmetry.space_group_name_H-M   'P 1'
#
loop_
_entity.id
_entity.type
_entity.pdbx_description
1 polymer ?
#
loop_
_entity_poly.entity_id
_entity_poly.type
_entity_poly.pdbx_seq_one_letter_code
_entity_poly.pdbx_strand_id
1 'polypeptide(L)'
;MLDLLIDGLSNGLQLALIAVGMTVVHGIAGVLNLAHGESVVVATVTAAVLLSLGAPLPVALILGLCSSLLVGLAVWAVSSYVSGVGERMRGVLGLVMTLGLALTIHGSLVYLFPTAHYSLVVGPLQVEIMGL
;
A
#
# COMPACT_ATOMS: atom_id res chain seq x y z
N MET A 1 30.52 11.86 -3.50
CA MET A 1 30.28 11.53 -4.93
C MET A 1 29.96 10.05 -5.10
N LEU A 2 30.74 9.14 -4.51
CA LEU A 2 30.41 7.72 -4.48
C LEU A 2 29.10 7.43 -3.72
N ASP A 3 28.86 8.08 -2.58
CA ASP A 3 27.61 7.89 -1.81
C ASP A 3 26.38 8.27 -2.62
N LEU A 4 26.43 9.41 -3.32
CA LEU A 4 25.36 9.86 -4.22
C LEU A 4 25.09 8.87 -5.37
N LEU A 5 26.15 8.21 -5.85
CA LEU A 5 26.05 7.19 -6.90
C LEU A 5 25.39 5.91 -6.36
N ILE A 6 25.73 5.51 -5.14
CA ILE A 6 25.16 4.34 -4.45
C ILE A 6 23.68 4.59 -4.11
N ASP A 7 23.35 5.77 -3.58
CA ASP A 7 21.97 6.16 -3.27
C ASP A 7 21.12 6.22 -4.55
N GLY A 8 21.66 6.81 -5.62
CA GLY A 8 21.00 6.84 -6.93
C GLY A 8 20.76 5.45 -7.50
N LEU A 9 21.74 4.55 -7.38
CA LEU A 9 21.63 3.16 -7.84
C LEU A 9 20.62 2.37 -7.00
N SER A 10 20.63 2.54 -5.67
CA SER A 10 19.70 1.88 -4.75
C SER A 10 18.25 2.28 -5.05
N ASN A 11 17.98 3.58 -5.17
CA ASN A 11 16.65 4.07 -5.52
C ASN A 11 16.22 3.64 -6.94
N GLY A 12 17.15 3.67 -7.90
CA GLY A 12 16.90 3.16 -9.26
C GLY A 12 16.53 1.68 -9.26
N LEU A 13 17.23 0.85 -8.49
CA LEU A 13 16.93 -0.57 -8.32
C LEU A 13 15.55 -0.79 -7.66
N GLN A 14 15.21 0.01 -6.65
CA GLN A 14 13.90 -0.05 -6.00
C GLN A 14 12.78 0.26 -6.99
N LEU A 15 12.90 1.34 -7.77
CA LEU A 15 11.93 1.70 -8.81
C LEU A 15 11.84 0.62 -9.91
N ALA A 16 12.96 0.05 -10.32
CA ALA A 16 12.98 -1.06 -11.28
C ALA A 16 12.26 -2.30 -10.75
N LEU A 17 12.50 -2.67 -9.48
CA LEU A 17 11.81 -3.80 -8.84
C LEU A 17 10.31 -3.55 -8.69
N ILE A 18 9.89 -2.33 -8.34
CA ILE A 18 8.48 -1.95 -8.29
C ILE A 18 7.83 -2.09 -9.67
N ALA A 19 8.50 -1.60 -10.73
CA ALA A 19 8.00 -1.71 -12.09
C ALA A 19 7.86 -3.18 -12.53
N VAL A 20 8.86 -4.02 -12.24
CA VAL A 20 8.80 -5.47 -12.51
C VAL A 20 7.68 -6.15 -11.74
N GLY A 21 7.49 -5.82 -10.46
CA GLY A 21 6.37 -6.34 -9.66
C GLY A 21 5.02 -5.98 -10.27
N MET A 22 4.85 -4.71 -10.66
CA MET A 22 3.63 -4.22 -11.31
C MET A 22 3.35 -4.91 -12.64
N THR A 23 4.37 -5.16 -13.48
CA THR A 23 4.19 -5.87 -14.75
C THR A 23 3.89 -7.34 -14.57
N VAL A 24 4.50 -8.02 -13.59
CA VAL A 24 4.18 -9.41 -13.27
C VAL A 24 2.74 -9.54 -12.79
N VAL A 25 2.32 -8.71 -11.83
CA VAL A 25 0.95 -8.73 -11.30
C VAL A 25 -0.06 -8.42 -12.40
N HIS A 26 0.20 -7.40 -13.22
CA HIS A 26 -0.65 -7.08 -14.36
C HIS A 26 -0.69 -8.23 -15.39
N GLY A 27 0.46 -8.83 -15.68
CA GLY A 27 0.61 -9.91 -16.65
C GLY A 27 -0.17 -11.17 -16.27
N ILE A 28 -0.20 -11.52 -14.98
CA ILE A 28 -0.99 -12.66 -14.49
C ILE A 28 -2.47 -12.32 -14.29
N ALA A 29 -2.79 -11.10 -13.83
CA ALA A 29 -4.16 -10.71 -13.51
C ALA A 29 -4.96 -10.27 -14.75
N GLY A 30 -4.29 -9.78 -15.79
CA GLY A 30 -4.93 -9.22 -16.98
C GLY A 30 -5.70 -7.91 -16.71
N VAL A 31 -5.48 -7.29 -15.55
CA VAL A 31 -6.10 -6.03 -15.11
C VAL A 31 -5.07 -5.14 -14.43
N LEU A 32 -5.22 -3.82 -14.54
CA LEU A 32 -4.35 -2.88 -13.84
C LEU A 32 -4.72 -2.85 -12.35
N ASN A 33 -3.75 -3.07 -11.46
CA ASN A 33 -3.96 -3.05 -10.01
C ASN A 33 -3.67 -1.66 -9.41
N LEU A 34 -4.70 -0.85 -9.20
CA LEU A 34 -4.55 0.46 -8.54
C LEU A 34 -4.37 0.36 -7.01
N ALA A 35 -4.71 -0.78 -6.40
CA ALA A 35 -4.52 -1.01 -4.97
C ALA A 35 -3.05 -1.33 -4.59
N HIS A 36 -2.12 -1.34 -5.56
CA HIS A 36 -0.72 -1.64 -5.26
C HIS A 36 -0.09 -0.61 -4.32
N GLY A 37 -0.42 0.68 -4.46
CA GLY A 37 0.05 1.71 -3.53
C GLY A 37 -0.42 1.45 -2.10
N GLU A 38 -1.70 1.13 -1.93
CA GLU A 38 -2.29 0.81 -0.63
C GLU A 38 -1.71 -0.48 -0.03
N SER A 39 -1.26 -1.44 -0.84
CA SER A 39 -0.58 -2.64 -0.33
C SER A 39 0.73 -2.32 0.41
N VAL A 40 1.45 -1.28 -0.05
CA VAL A 40 2.65 -0.77 0.62
C VAL A 40 2.26 -0.04 1.91
N VAL A 41 1.20 0.76 1.88
CA VAL A 41 0.69 1.48 3.07
C VAL A 41 0.27 0.49 4.17
N VAL A 42 -0.47 -0.56 3.83
CA VAL A 42 -0.84 -1.60 4.80
C VAL A 42 0.38 -2.24 5.44
N ALA A 43 1.41 -2.56 4.64
CA ALA A 43 2.65 -3.14 5.15
C ALA A 43 3.41 -2.21 6.11
N THR A 44 3.54 -0.93 5.74
CA THR A 44 4.25 0.06 6.55
C THR A 44 3.50 0.41 7.82
N VAL A 45 2.18 0.58 7.76
CA VAL A 45 1.34 0.82 8.94
C VAL A 45 1.40 -0.38 9.88
N THR A 46 1.29 -1.61 9.36
CA THR A 46 1.37 -2.82 10.19
C THR A 46 2.73 -2.93 10.89
N ALA A 47 3.83 -2.69 10.17
CA ALA A 47 5.16 -2.68 10.75
C ALA A 47 5.33 -1.58 11.81
N ALA A 48 4.85 -0.36 11.53
CA ALA A 48 4.91 0.77 12.45
C ALA A 48 4.13 0.51 13.75
N VAL A 49 2.93 -0.05 13.65
CA VAL A 49 2.11 -0.44 14.81
C VAL A 49 2.83 -1.51 15.64
N LEU A 50 3.37 -2.56 15.01
CA LEU A 50 4.10 -3.60 15.72
C LEU A 50 5.34 -3.05 16.45
N LEU A 51 6.07 -2.14 15.83
CA LEU A 51 7.20 -1.45 16.46
C LEU A 51 6.75 -0.61 17.65
N SER A 52 5.61 0.09 17.55
CA SER A 52 5.06 0.89 18.66
C SER A 52 4.63 0.02 19.85
N LEU A 53 4.27 -1.24 19.61
CA LEU A 53 3.94 -2.24 20.63
C LEU A 53 5.18 -2.92 21.24
N GLY A 54 6.39 -2.53 20.81
CA GLY A 54 7.65 -3.08 21.33
C GLY A 54 8.12 -4.36 20.64
N ALA A 55 7.53 -4.73 19.49
CA ALA A 55 8.03 -5.86 18.72
C ALA A 55 9.45 -5.59 18.18
N PRO A 56 10.33 -6.60 18.10
CA PRO A 56 11.65 -6.42 17.54
C PRO A 56 11.58 -6.13 16.04
N LEU A 57 12.47 -5.26 15.55
CA LEU A 57 12.50 -4.79 14.16
C LEU A 57 12.36 -5.90 13.10
N PRO A 58 13.07 -7.04 13.19
CA PRO A 58 12.94 -8.09 12.18
C PRO A 58 11.54 -8.69 12.11
N VAL A 59 10.89 -8.86 13.25
CA VAL A 59 9.54 -9.44 13.34
C VAL A 59 8.51 -8.47 12.77
N ALA A 60 8.63 -7.18 13.10
CA ALA A 60 7.74 -6.15 12.58
C ALA A 60 7.82 -6.04 11.05
N LEU A 61 9.02 -6.11 10.47
CA LEU A 61 9.21 -6.08 9.01
C LEU A 61 8.61 -7.30 8.32
N ILE A 62 8.84 -8.51 8.85
CA ILE A 62 8.31 -9.75 8.27
C ILE A 62 6.78 -9.74 8.33
N LEU A 63 6.19 -9.40 9.48
CA LEU A 63 4.74 -9.35 9.61
C LEU A 63 4.11 -8.21 8.79
N GLY A 64 4.79 -7.07 8.68
CA GLY A 64 4.41 -5.99 7.76
C GLY A 64 4.37 -6.48 6.31
N LEU A 65 5.42 -7.16 5.85
CA LEU A 65 5.42 -7.77 4.51
C LEU A 65 4.31 -8.81 4.34
N CYS A 66 4.12 -9.70 5.32
CA CYS A 66 3.03 -10.69 5.29
C CYS A 66 1.64 -10.05 5.24
N SER A 67 1.45 -8.86 5.82
CA SER A 67 0.17 -8.15 5.73
C SER A 67 -0.16 -7.71 4.29
N SER A 68 0.85 -7.37 3.47
CA SER A 68 0.63 -7.06 2.04
C SER A 68 0.12 -8.26 1.24
N LEU A 69 0.41 -9.48 1.71
CA LEU A 69 -0.10 -10.72 1.12
C LEU A 69 -1.63 -10.78 1.19
N LEU A 70 -2.23 -10.28 2.28
CA LEU A 70 -3.69 -10.22 2.44
C LEU A 70 -4.32 -9.29 1.39
N VAL A 71 -3.68 -8.14 1.13
CA VAL A 71 -4.10 -7.23 0.06
C VAL A 71 -3.95 -7.90 -1.31
N GLY A 72 -2.84 -8.62 -1.53
CA GLY A 72 -2.63 -9.41 -2.75
C GLY A 72 -3.71 -10.47 -2.98
N LEU A 73 -4.14 -11.17 -1.92
CA LEU A 73 -5.25 -12.12 -1.99
C LEU A 73 -6.58 -11.45 -2.32
N ALA A 74 -6.85 -10.26 -1.76
CA ALA A 74 -8.03 -9.47 -2.10
C ALA A 74 -8.02 -9.05 -3.58
N VAL A 75 -6.87 -8.60 -4.10
CA VAL A 75 -6.70 -8.27 -5.52
C VAL A 75 -6.89 -9.51 -6.40
N TRP A 76 -6.37 -10.67 -6.00
CA TRP A 76 -6.57 -11.93 -6.71
C TRP A 76 -8.03 -12.34 -6.77
N ALA A 77 -8.78 -12.18 -5.67
CA ALA A 77 -10.22 -12.44 -5.64
C ALA A 77 -10.98 -11.51 -6.59
N VAL A 78 -10.66 -10.21 -6.59
CA VAL A 78 -11.22 -9.22 -7.52
C VAL A 78 -10.92 -9.60 -8.97
N SER A 79 -9.66 -9.92 -9.29
CA SER A 79 -9.24 -10.30 -10.64
C SER A 79 -9.92 -11.58 -11.13
N SER A 80 -10.10 -12.56 -10.24
CA SER A 80 -10.79 -13.81 -10.57
C SER A 80 -12.27 -13.57 -10.91
N TYR A 81 -12.93 -12.65 -10.19
CA TYR A 81 -14.30 -12.24 -10.50
C TYR A 81 -14.40 -11.52 -11.85
N VAL A 82 -13.51 -10.56 -12.10
CA VAL A 82 -13.47 -9.78 -13.36
C VAL A 82 -13.12 -10.66 -14.56
N SER A 83 -12.44 -11.80 -14.33
CA SER A 83 -12.06 -12.71 -15.38
C SER A 83 -13.23 -13.38 -16.11
N GLY A 84 -14.40 -13.47 -15.49
CA GLY A 84 -15.61 -13.99 -16.14
C GLY A 84 -16.24 -13.04 -17.16
N VAL A 85 -15.75 -11.80 -17.28
CA VAL A 85 -16.34 -10.75 -18.12
C VAL A 85 -15.61 -10.66 -19.48
N GLY A 86 -16.33 -10.25 -20.52
CA GLY A 86 -15.77 -10.09 -21.87
C GLY A 86 -14.56 -9.15 -21.92
N GLU A 87 -13.62 -9.45 -22.83
CA GLU A 87 -12.29 -8.82 -22.91
C GLU A 87 -12.32 -7.29 -22.96
N ARG A 88 -13.29 -6.68 -23.67
CA ARG A 88 -13.44 -5.22 -23.74
C ARG A 88 -13.73 -4.57 -22.39
N MET A 89 -14.49 -5.22 -21.52
CA MET A 89 -14.87 -4.69 -20.21
C MET A 89 -13.90 -5.09 -19.10
N ARG A 90 -13.14 -6.17 -19.29
CA ARG A 90 -12.21 -6.71 -18.30
C ARG A 90 -11.22 -5.65 -17.78
N GLY A 91 -10.60 -4.89 -18.69
CA GLY A 91 -9.64 -3.86 -18.32
C GLY A 91 -10.25 -2.73 -17.49
N VAL A 92 -11.37 -2.17 -17.95
CA VAL A 92 -12.07 -1.05 -17.27
C VAL A 92 -12.66 -1.51 -15.94
N LEU A 93 -13.32 -2.66 -15.91
CA LEU A 93 -13.92 -3.21 -14.69
C LEU A 93 -12.84 -3.56 -13.67
N GLY A 94 -11.72 -4.15 -14.10
CA GLY A 94 -10.59 -4.44 -13.22
C GLY A 94 -9.98 -3.19 -12.61
N LEU A 95 -9.86 -2.12 -13.41
CA LEU A 95 -9.39 -0.82 -12.94
C LEU A 95 -10.35 -0.23 -11.89
N VAL A 96 -11.66 -0.20 -12.17
CA VAL A 96 -12.67 0.34 -11.26
C VAL A 96 -12.76 -0.47 -9.96
N MET A 97 -12.71 -1.80 -10.05
CA MET A 97 -12.76 -2.67 -8.88
C MET A 97 -11.51 -2.55 -8.01
N THR A 98 -10.33 -2.46 -8.61
CA THR A 98 -9.08 -2.28 -7.84
C THR A 98 -8.98 -0.86 -7.26
N LEU A 99 -9.54 0.15 -7.93
CA LEU A 99 -9.69 1.50 -7.35
C LEU A 99 -10.65 1.47 -6.15
N GLY A 100 -11.81 0.82 -6.29
CA GLY A 100 -12.76 0.66 -5.19
C GLY A 100 -12.14 -0.07 -4.00
N LEU A 101 -11.35 -1.10 -4.25
CA LEU A 101 -10.58 -1.80 -3.23
C LEU A 101 -9.55 -0.88 -2.56
N ALA A 102 -8.78 -0.11 -3.36
CA ALA A 102 -7.81 0.85 -2.84
C ALA A 102 -8.48 1.88 -1.91
N LEU A 103 -9.59 2.47 -2.34
CA LEU A 103 -10.35 3.44 -1.54
C LEU A 103 -10.94 2.82 -0.27
N THR A 104 -11.37 1.57 -0.34
CA THR A 104 -11.89 0.84 0.83
C THR A 104 -10.78 0.60 1.85
N ILE A 105 -9.61 0.15 1.40
CA ILE A 105 -8.42 -0.01 2.25
C ILE A 105 -8.03 1.33 2.85
N HIS A 106 -7.86 2.36 2.01
CA HIS A 106 -7.50 3.71 2.44
C HIS A 106 -8.47 4.25 3.50
N GLY A 107 -9.77 4.20 3.22
CA GLY A 107 -10.81 4.65 4.15
C GLY A 107 -10.81 3.86 5.46
N SER A 108 -10.63 2.53 5.39
CA SER A 108 -10.52 1.70 6.59
C SER A 108 -9.29 2.03 7.44
N LEU A 109 -8.13 2.28 6.80
CA LEU A 109 -6.90 2.65 7.51
C LEU A 109 -7.05 4.02 8.18
N VAL A 110 -7.63 5.00 7.48
CA VAL A 110 -7.90 6.33 8.05
C VAL A 110 -8.88 6.24 9.23
N TYR A 111 -9.88 5.36 9.14
CA TYR A 111 -10.83 5.12 10.23
C TYR A 111 -10.18 4.42 11.45
N LEU A 112 -9.30 3.45 11.23
CA LEU A 112 -8.62 2.70 12.29
C LEU A 112 -7.45 3.45 12.93
N PHE A 113 -6.78 4.34 12.18
CA PHE A 113 -5.67 5.16 12.65
C PHE A 113 -5.95 6.67 12.47
N PRO A 114 -6.93 7.25 13.20
CA PRO A 114 -7.29 8.68 13.07
C PRO A 114 -6.18 9.65 13.49
N THR A 115 -5.21 9.18 14.27
CA THR A 115 -4.18 9.99 14.95
C THR A 115 -3.23 10.73 14.00
N ALA A 116 -3.22 10.43 12.70
CA ALA A 116 -2.36 11.09 11.72
C ALA A 116 -2.92 12.41 11.13
N HIS A 117 -4.19 12.75 11.38
CA HIS A 117 -4.88 13.86 10.66
C HIS A 117 -5.41 15.01 11.53
N TYR A 118 -5.19 14.97 12.85
CA TYR A 118 -5.64 16.02 13.77
C TYR A 118 -4.52 16.97 14.21
N SER A 119 -3.54 17.27 13.34
CA SER A 119 -2.61 18.39 13.54
C SER A 119 -3.03 19.57 12.67
N LEU A 120 -3.98 20.36 13.17
CA LEU A 120 -4.24 21.70 12.65
C LEU A 120 -3.03 22.58 13.02
N VAL A 121 -2.10 22.77 12.08
CA VAL A 121 -1.00 23.72 12.23
C VAL A 121 -1.56 25.13 12.10
N VAL A 122 -2.02 25.69 13.21
CA VAL A 122 -2.42 27.10 13.33
C VAL A 122 -1.23 27.89 13.87
N GLY A 123 -0.24 28.15 13.01
CA GLY A 123 0.92 28.98 13.38
C GLY A 123 1.87 28.32 14.40
N PRO A 124 2.65 29.10 15.19
CA PRO A 124 3.73 28.56 16.02
C PRO A 124 3.27 27.82 17.28
N LEU A 125 1.97 27.61 17.47
CA LEU A 125 1.40 26.89 18.59
C LEU A 125 0.73 25.61 18.08
N GLN A 126 1.46 24.50 18.20
CA GLN A 126 0.88 23.16 18.07
C GLN A 126 -0.05 22.94 19.27
N VAL A 127 -1.36 23.12 19.08
CA VAL A 127 -2.36 22.74 20.06
C VAL A 127 -2.95 21.41 19.61
N GLU A 128 -2.58 20.36 20.34
CA GLU A 128 -3.11 19.01 20.23
C GLU A 128 -4.52 19.00 20.85
N ILE A 129 -5.57 18.94 20.01
CA ILE A 129 -6.96 19.14 20.46
C ILE A 129 -7.58 17.86 21.07
N MET A 130 -6.81 16.79 21.31
CA MET A 130 -7.27 15.69 22.17
C MET A 130 -6.14 15.17 23.05
N GLY A 131 -5.98 15.83 24.21
CA GLY A 131 -5.30 15.27 25.37
C GLY A 131 -6.08 14.11 25.98
N LEU A 132 -6.09 12.97 25.27
CA LEU A 132 -6.33 11.62 25.79
C LEU A 132 -5.35 10.66 25.11
#